data_AF-A0A183E4I2-F1
#
_entry.id   AF-A0A183E4I2-F1
#
_cell.length_a   1.000
_cell.length_b   1.000
_cell.length_c   1.000
_cell.angle_alpha   90.00
_cell.angle_beta   90.00
_cell.angle_gamma   90.00
#
_symmetry.space_group_name_H-M   'P 1'
#
loop_
_entity.id
_entity.type
_entity.pdbx_description
1 polymer ?
#
loop_
_entity_poly.entity_id
_entity_poly.type
_entity_poly.pdbx_seq_one_letter_code
_entity_poly.pdbx_strand_id
1 'polypeptide(L)' 'MVKNVVDVVFGGLTYWSFGYGLSFGDGVYSNAIVGWGKFFFNPVRNVDSPRYEGWAYANFLFQLSFATTASTIVP' A
#
# COMPACT_ATOMS: atom_id res chain seq x y z
N MET A 1 -0.29 -17.03 18.57
CA MET A 1 0.76 -16.55 17.63
C MET A 1 0.37 -16.70 16.17
N VAL A 2 -0.31 -17.79 15.76
CA VAL A 2 -0.84 -17.95 14.39
C VAL A 2 -1.75 -16.79 13.96
N LYS A 3 -2.63 -16.30 14.86
CA LYS A 3 -3.53 -15.18 14.55
C LYS A 3 -2.79 -13.90 14.10
N ASN A 4 -1.67 -13.55 14.73
CA ASN A 4 -0.90 -12.36 14.34
C ASN A 4 -0.27 -12.51 12.94
N VAL A 5 0.14 -13.73 12.57
CA VAL A 5 0.66 -14.01 11.22
C VAL A 5 -0.46 -13.88 10.19
N VAL A 6 -1.65 -14.39 10.52
CA VAL A 6 -2.85 -14.27 9.69
C VAL A 6 -3.23 -12.79 9.51
N ASP A 7 -3.24 -12.00 10.59
CA ASP A 7 -3.58 -10.57 10.57
C ASP A 7 -2.59 -9.74 9.71
N VAL A 8 -1.30 -10.11 9.70
CA VAL A 8 -0.29 -9.46 8.84
C VAL A 8 -0.47 -9.83 7.38
N VAL A 9 -0.78 -11.10 7.07
CA VAL A 9 -0.98 -11.56 5.69
C VAL A 9 -2.25 -10.94 5.11
N PHE A 10 -3.37 -11.01 5.83
CA PHE A 10 -4.62 -10.40 5.37
C PHE A 10 -4.53 -8.87 5.36
N GLY A 11 -3.94 -8.26 6.39
CA GLY A 11 -3.73 -6.80 6.44
C GLY A 11 -2.83 -6.31 5.30
N GLY A 12 -1.71 -7.00 5.06
CA GLY A 12 -0.78 -6.67 3.98
C GLY A 12 -1.38 -6.85 2.59
N LEU A 13 -2.10 -7.95 2.35
CA LEU A 13 -2.79 -8.19 1.07
C LEU A 13 -3.89 -7.15 0.82
N THR A 14 -4.68 -6.81 1.85
CA THR A 14 -5.75 -5.82 1.72
C THR A 14 -5.15 -4.42 1.48
N TYR A 15 -4.05 -4.09 2.15
CA TYR A 15 -3.32 -2.85 1.93
C TYR A 15 -2.73 -2.77 0.52
N TRP A 16 -2.15 -3.85 -0.01
CA TRP A 16 -1.65 -3.89 -1.37
C TRP A 16 -2.74 -3.79 -2.44
N SER A 17 -3.88 -4.46 -2.22
CA SER A 17 -4.99 -4.51 -3.17
C SER A 17 -5.71 -3.18 -3.27
N PHE A 18 -6.04 -2.58 -2.12
CA PHE A 18 -6.88 -1.39 -2.05
C PHE A 18 -6.33 -0.28 -1.14
N GLY A 19 -5.72 -0.64 0.00
CA GLY A 19 -5.34 0.34 1.03
C GLY A 19 -4.35 1.40 0.53
N TYR A 20 -3.30 1.00 -0.20
CA TYR A 20 -2.34 1.95 -0.74
C TYR A 20 -2.97 2.90 -1.76
N GLY A 21 -3.87 2.38 -2.60
CA GLY A 21 -4.61 3.18 -3.57
C GLY A 21 -5.55 4.19 -2.92
N LEU A 22 -6.19 3.80 -1.80
CA LEU A 22 -7.06 4.70 -1.02
C LEU A 22 -6.28 5.75 -0.22
N SER A 23 -5.02 5.49 0.14
CA SER A 23 -4.19 6.46 0.87
C SER A 23 -3.41 7.40 -0.05
N PHE A 24 -2.85 6.88 -1.15
CA PHE A 24 -1.89 7.59 -2.00
C PHE A 24 -2.22 7.51 -3.50
N GLY A 25 -3.43 7.09 -3.86
CA GLY A 25 -3.91 7.10 -5.24
C GLY A 25 -4.08 8.51 -5.79
N ASP A 26 -3.63 8.73 -7.01
CA ASP A 26 -3.57 10.01 -7.73
C ASP A 26 -4.45 10.02 -8.99
N GLY A 27 -5.43 9.12 -9.05
CA GLY A 27 -6.37 9.01 -10.16
C GLY A 27 -7.42 10.12 -10.20
N VAL A 28 -8.19 10.15 -11.28
CA VAL A 28 -9.18 11.21 -11.60
C VAL A 28 -10.25 11.40 -10.50
N TYR A 29 -10.57 10.36 -9.74
CA TYR A 29 -11.55 10.41 -8.65
C TYR A 29 -10.93 10.62 -7.26
N SER A 30 -9.64 10.95 -7.20
CA SER A 30 -8.92 11.19 -5.96
C SER A 30 -9.29 12.56 -5.36
N ASN A 31 -9.46 12.62 -4.05
CA ASN A 31 -9.86 13.81 -3.31
C ASN A 31 -8.93 14.05 -2.11
N ALA A 32 -9.01 15.23 -1.49
CA ALA A 32 -8.17 15.61 -0.34
C ALA A 32 -8.33 14.69 0.91
N ILE A 33 -9.36 13.85 0.94
CA ILE A 33 -9.67 12.94 2.04
C ILE A 33 -9.34 11.47 1.66
N VAL A 34 -9.54 11.09 0.40
CA VAL A 34 -9.40 9.70 -0.05
C VAL A 34 -8.73 9.67 -1.42
N GLY A 35 -7.65 8.90 -1.50
CA GLY A 35 -6.96 8.55 -2.73
C GLY A 35 -7.82 7.66 -3.64
N TRP A 36 -7.66 7.77 -4.94
CA TRP A 36 -8.29 6.82 -5.87
C TRP A 36 -7.30 6.37 -6.94
N GLY A 37 -7.35 5.08 -7.31
CA GLY A 37 -6.41 4.49 -8.26
C GLY A 37 -5.22 3.79 -7.58
N LYS A 38 -4.24 3.33 -8.36
CA LYS A 38 -3.11 2.51 -7.89
C LYS A 38 -3.51 1.27 -7.08
N PHE A 39 -4.70 0.72 -7.37
CA PHE A 39 -5.12 -0.60 -6.90
C PHE A 39 -4.17 -1.66 -7.43
N PHE A 40 -3.87 -2.67 -6.61
CA PHE A 40 -2.78 -3.63 -6.85
C PHE A 40 -1.47 -2.90 -7.15
N PHE A 41 -0.92 -2.22 -6.14
CA PHE A 41 0.23 -1.34 -6.33
C PHE A 41 1.32 -2.00 -7.17
N ASN A 42 1.49 -1.47 -8.38
CA ASN A 42 2.44 -1.92 -9.38
C ASN A 42 2.95 -0.65 -10.09
N PRO A 43 4.00 0.00 -9.56
CA PRO A 43 4.63 1.10 -10.26
C PRO A 43 5.17 0.56 -11.58
N VAL A 44 4.64 1.06 -12.69
CA VAL A 44 5.07 0.65 -14.03
C VAL A 44 6.58 0.81 -14.12
N ARG A 45 7.26 -0.26 -14.55
CA ARG A 45 8.69 -0.28 -14.83
C ARG A 45 8.99 0.67 -15.99
N ASN A 46 9.23 1.93 -15.66
CA ASN A 46 9.72 2.94 -16.56
C ASN A 46 11.25 2.86 -16.55
N VAL A 47 11.79 2.19 -17.57
CA VAL A 47 13.23 1.92 -17.74
C VAL A 47 14.05 3.22 -17.71
N ASP A 48 13.42 4.35 -18.06
CA ASP A 48 14.01 5.68 -18.07
C ASP A 48 14.14 6.33 -16.68
N SER A 49 13.51 5.79 -15.63
CA SER A 49 13.58 6.37 -14.28
C SER A 49 13.58 5.33 -13.13
N PRO A 50 14.58 4.43 -13.06
CA PRO A 50 14.64 3.36 -12.04
C PRO A 50 14.67 3.88 -10.59
N ARG A 51 15.22 5.08 -10.38
CA ARG A 51 15.29 5.73 -9.06
C ARG A 51 13.91 6.07 -8.51
N TYR A 52 12.99 6.45 -9.38
CA TYR A 52 11.65 6.87 -8.99
C TYR A 52 10.80 5.68 -8.55
N GLU A 53 10.97 4.53 -9.22
CA GLU A 53 10.35 3.26 -8.83
C GLU A 53 10.89 2.73 -7.50
N GLY A 54 12.21 2.75 -7.32
CA GLY A 54 12.82 2.30 -6.07
C GLY A 54 12.28 3.08 -4.87
N TRP A 55 12.12 4.40 -5.03
CA TRP A 55 11.51 5.24 -4.00
C TRP A 55 10.03 4.94 -3.79
N ALA A 56 9.27 4.68 -4.86
CA ALA A 56 7.85 4.32 -4.77
C ALA A 56 7.65 2.98 -4.02
N TYR A 57 8.48 1.98 -4.29
CA TYR A 57 8.48 0.71 -3.55
C TYR A 57 8.91 0.87 -2.09
N ALA A 58 9.95 1.66 -1.83
CA ALA A 58 10.39 1.93 -0.46
C ALA A 58 9.27 2.59 0.36
N ASN A 59 8.60 3.60 -0.22
CA ASN A 59 7.47 4.26 0.43
C ASN A 59 6.28 3.31 0.62
N PHE A 60 5.96 2.48 -0.38
CA PHE A 60 4.93 1.44 -0.24
C PHE A 60 5.21 0.48 0.92
N LEU A 61 6.43 -0.07 1.01
CA LEU A 61 6.82 -0.99 2.08
C LEU A 61 6.79 -0.33 3.46
N PHE A 62 7.23 0.93 3.54
CA PHE A 62 7.16 1.72 4.76
C PHE A 62 5.71 1.85 5.24
N GLN A 63 4.79 2.25 4.36
CA GLN A 63 3.38 2.41 4.71
C GLN A 63 2.68 1.07 5.01
N LEU A 64 3.04 0.00 4.31
CA LEU A 64 2.55 -1.35 4.57
C LEU A 64 2.94 -1.84 5.98
N SER A 65 4.11 -1.47 6.49
CA SER A 65 4.52 -1.81 7.86
C SER A 65 3.65 -1.13 8.93
N PHE A 66 3.23 0.12 8.72
CA PHE A 66 2.28 0.77 9.63
C PHE A 66 0.88 0.15 9.54
N ALA A 67 0.40 -0.13 8.32
CA ALA A 67 -0.91 -0.73 8.11
C ALA A 67 -1.02 -2.12 8.78
N THR A 68 0.01 -2.95 8.66
CA THR A 68 0.07 -4.28 9.30
C THR A 68 0.21 -4.19 10.82
N THR A 69 0.93 -3.17 11.34
CA THR A 69 0.97 -2.94 12.79
C THR A 69 -0.42 -2.55 13.31
N ALA A 70 -1.12 -1.66 12.60
CA ALA A 70 -2.48 -1.25 12.95
C ALA A 70 -3.46 -2.43 12.93
N SER A 71 -3.37 -3.34 11.95
CA SER A 71 -4.25 -4.52 11.87
C SER A 71 -4.02 -5.52 13.01
N THR A 72 -2.83 -5.57 13.60
CA THR A 72 -2.58 -6.43 14.78
C THR A 72 -3.11 -5.85 16.10
N ILE A 73 -3.39 -4.54 16.16
CA ILE A 73 -3.93 -3.85 17.35
C ILE A 73 -5.45 -4.00 17.42
N VAL A 74 -6.13 -4.04 16.27
CA VAL A 74 -7.59 -4.20 16.16
C VAL A 74 -7.88 -5.62 15.66
N PRO A 75 -8.08 -6.59 16.59
CA PRO A 75 -8.24 -8.00 16.23
C PRO A 75 -9.61 -8.34 15.62
#